data_AF-A0A3D1WAA7-F1
#
_entry.id   AF-A0A3D1WAA7-F1
#
_cell.length_a   1.000
_cell.length_b   1.000
_cell.length_c   1.000
_cell.angle_alpha   90.00
_cell.angle_beta   90.00
_cell.angle_gamma   90.00
#
_symmetry.space_group_name_H-M   'P 1'
#
loop_
_entity.id
_entity.type
_entity.pdbx_description
1 polymer ?
#
loop_
_entity_poly.entity_id
_entity_poly.type
_entity_poly.pdbx_seq_one_letter_code
_entity_poly.pdbx_strand_id
1 'polypeptide(L)'
;MRLELDPENPRLDRTLSQSEILVHFAEDPKFRKLAADIASSGLNPLESRLVVPVKGKSLLYRVMEGNRRVAAVKLLFEPELAGQERYVTIFKRLSAESKIPLPSTIPCVLLDNDEEAFHWMRVRHGGEQGGTGIQPWGPQEVERFNRRIGKRGQNSLAHALLEYAKTKKIVDETVAAAVPITSLTRLVNDKTVRAELGMRVDDEALATQLKVGNLNRVIKNVLTALASGATKVDQIYSQESRTKYIRQVLRDEGISEDRFGRSSIRLDAGAAAASLGSISSNRTLQRTKRRSIDRKTLVPRDFQLAIPHPRANAIYHELKALPVNDFTNAAAVLTRVFLEVSVEHLLNREKLKFHAFNDSP
;
A
#
# COMPACT_ATOMS: atom_id res chain seq x y z
N MET A 1 21.30 10.42 -24.27
CA MET A 1 20.51 9.25 -24.71
C MET A 1 19.04 9.62 -24.64
N ARG A 2 18.25 9.28 -25.66
CA ARG A 2 16.81 9.63 -25.75
C ARG A 2 15.96 8.36 -25.77
N LEU A 3 14.82 8.40 -25.10
CA LEU A 3 13.85 7.31 -25.09
C LEU A 3 12.63 7.66 -25.95
N GLU A 4 12.25 6.76 -26.85
CA GLU A 4 10.96 6.78 -27.56
C GLU A 4 10.08 5.65 -27.03
N LEU A 5 8.79 5.94 -26.90
CA LEU A 5 7.78 4.94 -26.53
C LEU A 5 7.62 3.96 -27.69
N ASP A 6 7.34 2.70 -27.39
CA ASP A 6 7.07 1.70 -28.41
C ASP A 6 5.70 1.97 -29.08
N PRO A 7 5.67 2.29 -30.39
CA PRO A 7 4.43 2.56 -31.09
C PRO A 7 3.58 1.30 -31.31
N GLU A 8 4.15 0.10 -31.14
CA GLU A 8 3.45 -1.18 -31.27
C GLU A 8 3.10 -1.80 -29.90
N ASN A 9 3.08 -0.97 -28.84
CA ASN A 9 2.78 -1.46 -27.50
C ASN A 9 1.43 -2.19 -27.46
N PRO A 10 1.33 -3.42 -26.91
CA PRO A 10 0.07 -4.18 -26.87
C PRO A 10 -1.11 -3.54 -26.13
N ARG A 11 -0.90 -2.40 -25.45
CA ARG A 11 -1.96 -1.59 -24.84
C ARG A 11 -2.57 -0.57 -25.81
N LEU A 12 -2.02 -0.43 -27.00
CA LEU A 12 -2.50 0.43 -28.06
C LEU A 12 -3.23 -0.44 -29.09
N ASP A 13 -4.43 -0.01 -29.50
CA ASP A 13 -5.24 -0.77 -30.47
C ASP A 13 -4.69 -0.66 -31.91
N ARG A 14 -3.74 0.26 -32.13
CA ARG A 14 -3.08 0.52 -33.41
C ARG A 14 -1.72 1.17 -33.18
N THR A 15 -0.89 1.20 -34.21
CA THR A 15 0.35 1.97 -34.22
C THR A 15 0.05 3.47 -34.12
N LEU A 16 0.70 4.16 -33.18
CA LEU A 16 0.52 5.59 -32.92
C LEU A 16 1.87 6.32 -32.96
N SER A 17 1.84 7.60 -33.31
CA SER A 17 3.00 8.49 -33.16
C SER A 17 3.29 8.78 -31.68
N GLN A 18 4.50 9.28 -31.37
CA GLN A 18 4.91 9.58 -29.99
C GLN A 18 3.92 10.51 -29.25
N SER A 19 3.42 11.54 -29.94
CA SER A 19 2.44 12.47 -29.37
C SER A 19 1.10 11.79 -29.11
N GLU A 20 0.60 11.00 -30.06
CA GLU A 20 -0.65 10.26 -29.91
C GLU A 20 -0.59 9.25 -28.76
N ILE A 21 0.55 8.56 -28.55
CA ILE A 21 0.73 7.64 -27.42
C ILE A 21 0.61 8.39 -26.08
N LEU A 22 1.23 9.56 -25.96
CA LEU A 22 1.17 10.37 -24.73
C LEU A 22 -0.25 10.85 -24.44
N VAL A 23 -0.97 11.33 -25.46
CA VAL A 23 -2.38 11.73 -25.34
C VAL A 23 -3.24 10.53 -24.95
N HIS A 24 -3.07 9.39 -25.62
CA HIS A 24 -3.81 8.17 -25.32
C HIS A 24 -3.63 7.73 -23.85
N PHE A 25 -2.40 7.74 -23.34
CA PHE A 25 -2.17 7.44 -21.93
C PHE A 25 -2.73 8.50 -20.98
N ALA A 26 -2.64 9.79 -21.32
CA ALA A 26 -3.20 10.86 -20.49
C ALA A 26 -4.71 10.71 -20.25
N GLU A 27 -5.43 10.15 -21.24
CA GLU A 27 -6.87 9.87 -21.18
C GLU A 27 -7.24 8.73 -20.21
N ASP A 28 -6.34 7.78 -19.93
CA ASP A 28 -6.58 6.65 -19.03
C ASP A 28 -6.59 7.10 -17.54
N PRO A 29 -7.71 6.95 -16.81
CA PRO A 29 -7.78 7.25 -15.38
C PRO A 29 -6.79 6.45 -14.52
N LYS A 30 -6.48 5.21 -14.89
CA LYS A 30 -5.51 4.37 -14.18
C LYS A 30 -4.08 4.88 -14.41
N PHE A 31 -3.78 5.37 -15.62
CA PHE A 31 -2.49 6.00 -15.92
C PHE A 31 -2.29 7.28 -15.11
N ARG A 32 -3.32 8.13 -14.97
CA ARG A 32 -3.23 9.32 -14.12
C ARG A 32 -2.95 8.99 -12.65
N LYS A 33 -3.47 7.87 -12.13
CA LYS A 33 -3.11 7.36 -10.78
C LYS A 33 -1.64 6.94 -10.70
N LEU A 34 -1.12 6.27 -11.73
CA LEU A 34 0.30 5.92 -11.81
C LEU A 34 1.19 7.17 -11.84
N ALA A 35 0.84 8.18 -12.63
CA ALA A 35 1.59 9.43 -12.68
C ALA A 35 1.60 10.15 -11.33
N ALA A 36 0.46 10.19 -10.63
CA ALA A 36 0.37 10.76 -9.29
C ALA A 36 1.23 10.00 -8.26
N ASP A 37 1.25 8.66 -8.33
CA ASP A 37 2.12 7.84 -7.50
C ASP A 37 3.60 8.16 -7.76
N ILE A 38 4.01 8.23 -9.03
CA ILE A 38 5.38 8.60 -9.43
C ILE A 38 5.76 10.01 -8.94
N ALA A 39 4.87 10.99 -9.07
CA ALA A 39 5.12 12.35 -8.57
C ALA A 39 5.24 12.40 -7.04
N SER A 40 4.63 11.45 -6.32
CA SER A 40 4.65 11.42 -4.85
C SER A 40 5.80 10.61 -4.27
N SER A 41 6.14 9.50 -4.91
CA SER A 41 6.99 8.43 -4.35
C SER A 41 8.16 8.06 -5.26
N GLY A 42 8.20 8.58 -6.49
CA GLY A 42 9.22 8.30 -7.47
C GLY A 42 8.95 7.01 -8.24
N LEU A 43 9.96 6.57 -8.96
CA LEU A 43 9.87 5.34 -9.74
C LEU A 43 10.07 4.15 -8.81
N ASN A 44 9.22 3.12 -8.95
CA ASN A 44 9.38 1.87 -8.22
C ASN A 44 10.77 1.27 -8.50
N PRO A 45 11.66 1.15 -7.49
CA PRO A 45 13.01 0.65 -7.69
C PRO A 45 13.05 -0.86 -7.99
N LEU A 46 11.96 -1.60 -7.74
CA LEU A 46 11.85 -3.02 -8.05
C LEU A 46 11.54 -3.29 -9.54
N GLU A 47 11.28 -2.24 -10.33
CA GLU A 47 10.83 -2.38 -11.71
C GLU A 47 11.80 -1.74 -12.71
N SER A 48 12.54 -2.60 -13.41
CA SER A 48 13.39 -2.24 -14.53
C SER A 48 12.58 -1.92 -15.78
N ARG A 49 13.10 -1.03 -16.63
CA ARG A 49 12.62 -0.81 -18.00
C ARG A 49 13.52 -1.52 -18.97
N LEU A 50 12.95 -2.09 -20.02
CA LEU A 50 13.73 -2.71 -21.10
C LEU A 50 13.73 -1.76 -22.29
N VAL A 51 14.92 -1.53 -22.85
CA VAL A 51 15.08 -0.67 -24.03
C VAL A 51 15.97 -1.36 -25.05
N VAL A 52 15.71 -1.09 -26.33
CA VAL A 52 16.49 -1.57 -27.46
C VAL A 52 16.95 -0.39 -28.32
N PRO A 53 18.15 -0.41 -28.91
CA PRO A 53 18.61 0.63 -29.82
C PRO A 53 17.69 0.76 -31.04
N VAL A 54 17.40 1.99 -31.47
CA VAL A 54 16.70 2.21 -32.73
C VAL A 54 17.70 2.10 -33.88
N LYS A 55 17.48 1.14 -34.78
CA LYS A 55 18.36 0.91 -35.95
C LYS A 55 18.54 2.20 -36.75
N GLY A 56 19.80 2.53 -37.06
CA GLY A 56 20.17 3.72 -37.82
C GLY A 56 20.08 5.06 -37.07
N LYS A 57 19.75 5.07 -35.76
CA LYS A 57 19.68 6.29 -34.95
C LYS A 57 20.55 6.17 -33.70
N SER A 58 21.69 6.88 -33.70
CA SER A 58 22.61 6.88 -32.56
C SER A 58 21.96 7.48 -31.31
N LEU A 59 22.24 6.88 -30.14
CA LEU A 59 21.77 7.32 -28.82
C LEU A 59 20.24 7.39 -28.65
N LEU A 60 19.48 6.76 -29.55
CA LEU A 60 18.03 6.65 -29.46
C LEU A 60 17.64 5.20 -29.14
N TYR A 61 16.77 5.04 -28.15
CA TYR A 61 16.32 3.74 -27.69
C TYR A 61 14.80 3.69 -27.63
N ARG A 62 14.23 2.59 -28.10
CA ARG A 62 12.79 2.30 -28.00
C ARG A 62 12.53 1.56 -26.70
N VAL A 63 11.51 1.98 -25.97
CA VAL A 63 11.11 1.39 -24.69
C VAL A 63 10.23 0.18 -24.95
N MET A 64 10.76 -1.02 -24.77
CA MET A 64 10.00 -2.27 -24.95
C MET A 64 9.14 -2.58 -23.73
N GLU A 65 9.67 -2.36 -22.52
CA GLU A 65 8.92 -2.53 -21.26
C GLU A 65 8.97 -1.26 -20.40
N GLY A 66 7.83 -0.93 -19.79
CA GLY A 66 7.69 0.24 -18.94
C GLY A 66 7.25 1.52 -19.66
N ASN A 67 6.66 1.40 -20.86
CA ASN A 67 6.09 2.49 -21.65
C ASN A 67 5.25 3.47 -20.81
N ARG A 68 4.34 2.96 -19.97
CA ARG A 68 3.49 3.81 -19.11
C ARG A 68 4.31 4.64 -18.11
N ARG A 69 5.40 4.10 -17.57
CA ARG A 69 6.24 4.84 -16.61
C ARG A 69 7.08 5.89 -17.31
N VAL A 70 7.64 5.58 -18.48
CA VAL A 70 8.38 6.55 -19.28
C VAL A 70 7.44 7.67 -19.76
N ALA A 71 6.25 7.33 -20.25
CA ALA A 71 5.23 8.29 -20.63
C ALA A 71 4.79 9.18 -19.46
N ALA A 72 4.58 8.60 -18.27
CA ALA A 72 4.22 9.37 -17.08
C ALA A 72 5.32 10.37 -16.69
N VAL A 73 6.58 9.95 -16.70
CA VAL A 73 7.72 10.86 -16.45
C VAL A 73 7.76 11.96 -17.52
N LYS A 74 7.63 11.63 -18.80
CA LYS A 74 7.57 12.62 -19.88
C LYS A 74 6.48 13.67 -19.64
N LEU A 75 5.27 13.24 -19.28
CA LEU A 75 4.14 14.15 -19.02
C LEU A 75 4.27 14.95 -17.72
N LEU A 76 5.00 14.43 -16.72
CA LEU A 76 5.30 15.19 -15.50
C LEU A 76 6.34 16.30 -15.74
N PHE A 77 7.27 16.09 -16.68
CA PHE A 77 8.25 17.10 -17.10
C PHE A 77 7.68 18.08 -18.13
N GLU A 78 6.90 17.58 -19.09
CA GLU A 78 6.31 18.34 -20.20
C GLU A 78 4.78 18.14 -20.24
N PRO A 79 4.02 18.74 -19.30
CA PRO A 79 2.56 18.58 -19.24
C PRO A 79 1.80 18.94 -20.52
N GLU A 80 2.36 19.83 -21.34
CA GLU A 80 1.75 20.29 -22.61
C GLU A 80 1.59 19.14 -23.63
N LEU A 81 2.37 18.06 -23.49
CA LEU A 81 2.25 16.88 -24.35
C LEU A 81 1.01 16.01 -24.04
N ALA A 82 0.25 16.35 -22.99
CA ALA A 82 -0.97 15.62 -22.62
C ALA A 82 -2.17 15.88 -23.55
N GLY A 83 -2.03 16.79 -24.52
CA GLY A 83 -3.05 17.11 -25.52
C GLY A 83 -4.12 18.03 -24.97
N GLN A 84 -5.27 17.47 -24.56
CA GLN A 84 -6.42 18.29 -24.14
C GLN A 84 -6.10 19.07 -22.84
N GLU A 85 -6.57 20.32 -22.77
CA GLU A 85 -6.29 21.26 -21.66
C GLU A 85 -6.62 20.68 -20.27
N ARG A 86 -7.68 19.88 -20.16
CA ARG A 86 -8.04 19.20 -18.91
C ARG A 86 -6.93 18.28 -18.39
N TYR A 87 -6.22 17.59 -19.28
CA TYR A 87 -5.12 16.69 -18.90
C TYR A 87 -3.85 17.48 -18.65
N VAL A 88 -3.54 18.48 -19.48
CA VAL A 88 -2.44 19.42 -19.25
C VAL A 88 -2.54 20.01 -17.84
N THR A 89 -3.72 20.52 -17.46
CA THR A 89 -3.98 21.06 -16.12
C THR A 89 -3.71 20.04 -15.01
N ILE A 90 -4.13 18.78 -15.20
CA ILE A 90 -3.87 17.71 -14.23
C ILE A 90 -2.37 17.46 -14.09
N PHE A 91 -1.62 17.33 -15.18
CA PHE A 91 -0.18 17.05 -15.13
C PHE A 91 0.63 18.24 -14.63
N LYS A 92 0.23 19.49 -14.94
CA LYS A 92 0.79 20.70 -14.31
C LYS A 92 0.64 20.66 -12.80
N ARG A 93 -0.56 20.34 -12.31
CA ARG A 93 -0.81 20.18 -10.87
C ARG A 93 0.04 19.07 -10.26
N LEU A 94 0.09 17.89 -10.88
CA LEU A 94 0.88 16.75 -10.37
C LEU A 94 2.37 17.07 -10.30
N SER A 95 2.90 17.79 -11.30
CA SER A 95 4.29 18.24 -11.34
C SER A 95 4.56 19.26 -10.21
N ALA A 96 3.68 20.24 -10.03
CA ALA A 96 3.81 21.26 -8.99
C ALA A 96 3.64 20.72 -7.56
N GLU A 97 2.79 19.72 -7.36
CA GLU A 97 2.53 19.08 -6.06
C GLU A 97 3.52 17.94 -5.75
N SER A 98 4.50 17.69 -6.62
CA SER A 98 5.47 16.63 -6.44
C SER A 98 6.26 16.84 -5.13
N LYS A 99 6.29 15.79 -4.30
CA LYS A 99 6.92 15.84 -2.96
C LYS A 99 8.42 15.58 -2.99
N ILE A 100 8.90 15.12 -4.14
CA ILE A 100 10.29 14.75 -4.39
C ILE A 100 10.71 15.35 -5.73
N PRO A 101 12.01 15.49 -6.00
CA PRO A 101 12.46 15.84 -7.34
C PRO A 101 11.96 14.82 -8.36
N LEU A 102 11.35 15.29 -9.45
CA LEU A 102 10.96 14.42 -10.55
C LEU A 102 12.20 13.73 -11.14
N PRO A 103 12.11 12.44 -11.49
CA PRO A 103 13.25 11.66 -11.94
C PRO A 103 13.73 12.15 -13.32
N SER A 104 14.83 12.89 -13.34
CA SER A 104 15.48 13.37 -14.57
C SER A 104 16.19 12.26 -15.35
N THR A 105 16.37 11.10 -14.73
CA THR A 105 16.94 9.90 -15.36
C THR A 105 16.05 8.69 -15.07
N ILE A 106 16.05 7.75 -16.00
CA ILE A 106 15.28 6.51 -15.89
C ILE A 106 16.27 5.34 -16.00
N PRO A 107 16.41 4.51 -14.95
CA PRO A 107 17.20 3.30 -15.02
C PRO A 107 16.58 2.33 -16.03
N CYS A 108 17.37 1.91 -17.01
CA CYS A 108 16.96 0.99 -18.06
C CYS A 108 17.98 -0.14 -18.20
N VAL A 109 17.49 -1.32 -18.52
CA VAL A 109 18.28 -2.44 -19.02
C VAL A 109 18.29 -2.34 -20.54
N LEU A 110 19.49 -2.27 -21.11
CA LEU A 110 19.70 -2.27 -22.55
C LEU A 110 19.74 -3.72 -23.04
N LEU A 111 18.97 -4.01 -24.08
CA LEU A 111 18.95 -5.28 -24.79
C LEU A 111 19.40 -5.06 -26.24
N ASP A 112 19.92 -6.11 -26.87
CA ASP A 112 20.50 -6.00 -28.21
C ASP A 112 19.43 -5.95 -29.31
N ASN A 113 18.30 -6.63 -29.09
CA ASN A 113 17.25 -6.80 -30.08
C ASN A 113 15.87 -7.00 -29.44
N ASP A 114 14.83 -6.98 -30.28
CA ASP A 114 13.44 -7.11 -29.87
C ASP A 114 13.12 -8.51 -29.31
N GLU A 115 13.76 -9.57 -29.82
CA GLU A 115 13.47 -10.97 -29.45
C GLU A 115 13.80 -11.24 -27.98
N GLU A 116 14.92 -10.70 -27.50
CA GLU A 116 15.26 -10.71 -26.07
C GLU A 116 14.21 -10.00 -25.22
N ALA A 117 13.72 -8.86 -25.69
CA ALA A 117 12.68 -8.11 -24.97
C ALA A 117 11.36 -8.89 -24.92
N PHE A 118 10.96 -9.53 -26.02
CA PHE A 118 9.72 -10.28 -26.13
C PHE A 118 9.65 -11.44 -25.15
N HIS A 119 10.76 -12.17 -24.93
CA HIS A 119 10.82 -13.22 -23.92
C HIS A 119 10.41 -12.68 -22.53
N TRP A 120 11.06 -11.62 -22.07
CA TRP A 120 10.81 -11.03 -20.76
C TRP A 120 9.44 -10.35 -20.65
N MET A 121 8.96 -9.73 -21.73
CA MET A 121 7.61 -9.17 -21.79
C MET A 121 6.55 -10.25 -21.61
N ARG A 122 6.72 -11.42 -22.26
CA ARG A 122 5.82 -12.57 -22.09
C ARG A 122 5.83 -13.10 -20.66
N VAL A 123 7.01 -13.29 -20.06
CA VAL A 123 7.13 -13.73 -18.66
C VAL A 123 6.44 -12.75 -17.71
N ARG A 124 6.60 -11.45 -17.93
CA ARG A 124 6.05 -10.40 -17.05
C ARG A 124 4.55 -10.22 -17.17
N HIS A 125 4.00 -10.19 -18.39
CA HIS A 125 2.59 -9.86 -18.63
C HIS A 125 1.70 -11.09 -18.83
N GLY A 126 2.27 -12.27 -19.07
CA GLY A 126 1.54 -13.52 -19.31
C GLY A 126 0.96 -14.18 -18.05
N GLY A 127 1.03 -13.53 -16.88
CA GLY A 127 0.60 -14.10 -15.61
C GLY A 127 1.57 -15.15 -15.06
N GLU A 128 1.08 -16.03 -14.19
CA GLU A 128 1.91 -16.98 -13.41
C GLU A 128 2.67 -17.99 -14.27
N GLN A 129 2.11 -18.45 -15.40
CA GLN A 129 2.79 -19.36 -16.35
C GLN A 129 3.44 -20.58 -15.68
N GLY A 130 2.69 -21.27 -14.81
CA GLY A 130 3.20 -22.43 -14.07
C GLY A 130 4.35 -22.12 -13.12
N GLY A 131 4.47 -20.86 -12.68
CA GLY A 131 5.48 -20.37 -11.74
C GLY A 131 6.63 -19.59 -12.39
N THR A 132 6.69 -19.51 -13.72
CA THR A 132 7.75 -18.75 -14.42
C THR A 132 7.50 -17.25 -14.43
N GLY A 133 6.24 -16.82 -14.44
CA GLY A 133 5.84 -15.42 -14.45
C GLY A 133 5.36 -14.93 -13.09
N ILE A 134 4.85 -13.68 -13.06
CA ILE A 134 4.45 -13.05 -11.81
C ILE A 134 3.13 -13.66 -11.30
N GLN A 135 3.16 -14.25 -10.12
CA GLN A 135 1.96 -14.64 -9.37
C GLN A 135 1.45 -13.44 -8.55
N PRO A 136 0.32 -12.83 -8.92
CA PRO A 136 -0.25 -11.74 -8.14
C PRO A 136 -0.75 -12.25 -6.78
N TRP A 137 -0.61 -11.43 -5.75
CA TRP A 137 -1.20 -11.72 -4.45
C TRP A 137 -2.73 -11.84 -4.53
N GLY A 138 -3.27 -12.86 -3.85
CA GLY A 138 -4.69 -13.00 -3.63
C GLY A 138 -5.22 -12.02 -2.57
N PRO A 139 -6.55 -11.97 -2.37
CA PRO A 139 -7.16 -11.06 -1.40
C PRO A 139 -6.64 -11.24 0.03
N GLN A 140 -6.29 -12.47 0.43
CA GLN A 140 -5.80 -12.74 1.78
C GLN A 140 -4.37 -12.23 1.99
N GLU A 141 -3.47 -12.45 1.01
CA GLU A 141 -2.09 -11.94 1.03
C GLU A 141 -2.09 -10.41 1.09
N VAL A 142 -2.92 -9.76 0.26
CA VAL A 142 -3.08 -8.30 0.24
C VAL A 142 -3.55 -7.79 1.59
N GLU A 143 -4.52 -8.44 2.24
CA GLU A 143 -4.96 -8.04 3.58
C GLU A 143 -3.87 -8.23 4.63
N ARG A 144 -3.18 -9.38 4.63
CA ARG A 144 -2.07 -9.63 5.57
C ARG A 144 -1.00 -8.55 5.43
N PHE A 145 -0.68 -8.14 4.21
CA PHE A 145 0.25 -7.05 3.95
C PHE A 145 -0.29 -5.69 4.43
N ASN A 146 -1.54 -5.34 4.09
CA ASN A 146 -2.16 -4.09 4.53
C ASN A 146 -2.18 -3.96 6.06
N ARG A 147 -2.53 -5.04 6.76
CA ARG A 147 -2.48 -5.12 8.23
C ARG A 147 -1.07 -4.89 8.74
N ARG A 148 -0.06 -5.51 8.12
CA ARG A 148 1.35 -5.35 8.48
C ARG A 148 1.82 -3.90 8.39
N ILE A 149 1.31 -3.12 7.43
CA ILE A 149 1.67 -1.71 7.26
C ILE A 149 0.67 -0.73 7.92
N GLY A 150 -0.22 -1.23 8.78
CA GLY A 150 -1.22 -0.42 9.49
C GLY A 150 -2.27 0.22 8.59
N LYS A 151 -2.41 -0.22 7.33
CA LYS A 151 -3.48 0.24 6.44
C LYS A 151 -4.71 -0.63 6.64
N ARG A 152 -5.86 0.00 6.88
CA ARG A 152 -7.15 -0.71 6.83
C ARG A 152 -7.45 -1.07 5.38
N GLY A 153 -7.34 -2.36 5.04
CA GLY A 153 -7.80 -2.87 3.76
C GLY A 153 -9.32 -2.76 3.63
N GLN A 154 -9.83 -2.83 2.40
CA GLN A 154 -11.28 -2.85 2.15
C GLN A 154 -11.98 -4.04 2.80
N ASN A 155 -11.23 -5.12 3.09
CA ASN A 155 -11.74 -6.35 3.69
C ASN A 155 -11.56 -6.39 5.22
N SER A 156 -11.00 -5.34 5.83
CA SER A 156 -10.59 -5.36 7.24
C SER A 156 -11.74 -5.75 8.18
N LEU A 157 -12.94 -5.21 7.96
CA LEU A 157 -14.14 -5.52 8.74
C LEU A 157 -14.61 -6.97 8.54
N ALA A 158 -14.57 -7.48 7.31
CA ALA A 158 -14.94 -8.86 7.01
C ALA A 158 -14.00 -9.85 7.69
N HIS A 159 -12.70 -9.57 7.67
CA HIS A 159 -11.70 -10.38 8.38
C HIS A 159 -11.87 -10.29 9.90
N ALA A 160 -12.12 -9.10 10.46
CA ALA A 160 -12.36 -8.96 11.89
C ALA A 160 -13.57 -9.77 12.35
N LEU A 161 -14.65 -9.78 11.55
CA LEU A 161 -15.84 -10.56 11.83
C LEU A 161 -15.57 -12.07 11.75
N LEU A 162 -14.81 -12.52 10.74
CA LEU A 162 -14.44 -13.92 10.56
C LEU A 162 -13.52 -14.41 11.70
N GLU A 163 -12.53 -13.61 12.09
CA GLU A 163 -11.65 -13.91 13.23
C GLU A 163 -12.40 -13.92 14.57
N TYR A 164 -13.35 -13.01 14.77
CA TYR A 164 -14.26 -13.04 15.92
C TYR A 164 -15.07 -14.35 15.94
N ALA A 165 -15.63 -14.75 14.80
CA ALA A 165 -16.42 -15.97 14.69
C ALA A 165 -15.60 -17.23 15.00
N LYS A 166 -14.35 -17.29 14.53
CA LYS A 166 -13.39 -18.36 14.86
C LYS A 166 -13.05 -18.38 16.35
N THR A 167 -12.65 -17.23 16.90
CA THR A 167 -12.20 -17.09 18.30
C THR A 167 -13.30 -17.46 19.28
N LYS A 168 -14.55 -17.09 18.98
CA LYS A 168 -15.73 -17.41 19.79
C LYS A 168 -16.35 -18.77 19.48
N LYS A 169 -15.73 -19.56 18.58
CA LYS A 169 -16.22 -20.89 18.14
C LYS A 169 -17.67 -20.85 17.64
N ILE A 170 -18.05 -19.77 16.96
CA ILE A 170 -19.37 -19.59 16.34
C ILE A 170 -19.48 -20.48 15.09
N VAL A 171 -18.37 -20.57 14.35
CA VAL A 171 -18.14 -21.47 13.21
C VAL A 171 -16.83 -22.21 13.43
N ASP A 172 -16.67 -23.36 12.77
CA ASP A 172 -15.42 -24.11 12.75
C ASP A 172 -14.46 -23.58 11.66
N GLU A 173 -13.24 -24.12 11.64
CA GLU A 173 -12.20 -23.71 10.69
C GLU A 173 -12.57 -24.04 9.24
N THR A 174 -13.30 -25.13 9.02
CA THR A 174 -13.71 -25.58 7.68
C THR A 174 -14.71 -24.60 7.07
N VAL A 175 -15.74 -24.18 7.83
CA VAL A 175 -16.67 -23.13 7.40
C VAL A 175 -15.92 -21.82 7.20
N ALA A 176 -15.08 -21.41 8.15
CA ALA A 176 -14.38 -20.14 8.08
C ALA A 176 -13.46 -20.04 6.83
N ALA A 177 -12.76 -21.12 6.49
CA ALA A 177 -11.89 -21.18 5.31
C ALA A 177 -12.66 -21.13 3.99
N ALA A 178 -13.89 -21.66 3.96
CA ALA A 178 -14.73 -21.70 2.77
C ALA A 178 -15.47 -20.39 2.46
N VAL A 179 -15.50 -19.42 3.40
CA VAL A 179 -16.20 -18.13 3.20
C VAL A 179 -15.52 -17.29 2.12
N PRO A 180 -16.24 -16.88 1.05
CA PRO A 180 -15.72 -15.94 0.08
C PRO A 180 -15.59 -14.54 0.68
N ILE A 181 -14.35 -14.10 0.97
CA ILE A 181 -14.11 -12.86 1.70
C ILE A 181 -14.71 -11.63 1.01
N THR A 182 -14.69 -11.57 -0.33
CA THR A 182 -15.24 -10.44 -1.08
C THR A 182 -16.76 -10.34 -0.96
N SER A 183 -17.46 -11.48 -0.84
CA SER A 183 -18.90 -11.54 -0.58
C SER A 183 -19.22 -11.06 0.83
N LEU A 184 -18.45 -11.49 1.82
CA LEU A 184 -18.59 -11.00 3.19
C LEU A 184 -18.33 -9.48 3.27
N THR A 185 -17.26 -8.99 2.62
CA THR A 185 -16.92 -7.57 2.52
C THR A 185 -18.08 -6.74 1.96
N ARG A 186 -18.75 -7.21 0.88
CA ARG A 186 -19.90 -6.50 0.29
C ARG A 186 -21.06 -6.30 1.28
N LEU A 187 -21.30 -7.29 2.15
CA LEU A 187 -22.32 -7.22 3.19
C LEU A 187 -21.91 -6.28 4.31
N VAL A 188 -20.76 -6.52 4.93
CA VAL A 188 -20.37 -5.79 6.16
C VAL A 188 -19.97 -4.34 5.91
N ASN A 189 -19.53 -3.97 4.69
CA ASN A 189 -19.22 -2.58 4.37
C ASN A 189 -20.48 -1.75 4.04
N ASP A 190 -21.60 -2.39 3.73
CA ASP A 190 -22.86 -1.70 3.44
C ASP A 190 -23.37 -0.97 4.69
N LYS A 191 -23.74 0.30 4.55
CA LYS A 191 -24.18 1.13 5.67
C LYS A 191 -25.53 0.67 6.21
N THR A 192 -26.45 0.25 5.34
CA THR A 192 -27.78 -0.23 5.73
C THR A 192 -27.67 -1.57 6.44
N VAL A 193 -26.87 -2.50 5.90
CA VAL A 193 -26.61 -3.79 6.57
C VAL A 193 -26.00 -3.60 7.96
N ARG A 194 -25.03 -2.69 8.10
CA ARG A 194 -24.45 -2.37 9.42
C ARG A 194 -25.47 -1.81 10.40
N ALA A 195 -26.35 -0.91 9.94
CA ALA A 195 -27.42 -0.39 10.77
C ALA A 195 -28.38 -1.50 11.22
N GLU A 196 -28.75 -2.42 10.32
CA GLU A 196 -29.61 -3.55 10.66
C GLU A 196 -28.97 -4.49 11.70
N LEU A 197 -27.65 -4.67 11.66
CA LEU A 197 -26.87 -5.45 12.62
C LEU A 197 -26.46 -4.67 13.88
N GLY A 198 -26.84 -3.40 13.98
CA GLY A 198 -26.43 -2.51 15.06
C GLY A 198 -24.91 -2.29 15.13
N MET A 199 -24.19 -2.58 14.05
CA MET A 199 -22.74 -2.46 13.96
C MET A 199 -22.36 -1.00 13.73
N ARG A 200 -21.61 -0.43 14.67
CA ARG A 200 -20.89 0.84 14.50
C ARG A 200 -19.42 0.52 14.29
N VAL A 201 -18.85 1.15 13.27
CA VAL A 201 -17.41 1.12 13.01
C VAL A 201 -16.85 2.39 13.63
N ASP A 202 -16.49 2.32 14.90
CA ASP A 202 -15.67 3.35 15.54
C ASP A 202 -14.21 2.93 15.41
N ASP A 203 -13.32 3.91 15.38
CA ASP A 203 -11.93 3.85 14.91
C ASP A 203 -10.99 2.85 15.61
N GLU A 204 -11.47 1.85 16.34
CA GLU A 204 -10.65 0.76 16.89
C GLU A 204 -11.45 -0.48 17.35
N ALA A 205 -12.78 -0.52 17.20
CA ALA A 205 -13.57 -1.69 17.60
C ALA A 205 -14.88 -1.81 16.82
N LEU A 206 -15.32 -3.05 16.59
CA LEU A 206 -16.67 -3.32 16.14
C LEU A 206 -17.60 -3.25 17.35
N ALA A 207 -18.36 -2.17 17.46
CA ALA A 207 -19.36 -2.02 18.51
C ALA A 207 -20.71 -2.47 17.97
N THR A 208 -21.40 -3.37 18.67
CA THR A 208 -22.77 -3.76 18.31
C THR A 208 -23.77 -3.27 19.36
N GLN A 209 -24.91 -2.76 18.91
CA GLN A 209 -26.09 -2.54 19.74
C GLN A 209 -26.98 -3.78 19.82
N LEU A 210 -26.74 -4.81 18.99
CA LEU A 210 -27.46 -6.08 19.09
C LEU A 210 -26.99 -6.83 20.36
N LYS A 211 -27.89 -7.57 21.01
CA LYS A 211 -27.49 -8.55 22.05
C LYS A 211 -26.49 -9.55 21.43
N VAL A 212 -25.37 -9.82 22.09
CA VAL A 212 -24.29 -10.71 21.57
C VAL A 212 -24.81 -12.06 21.10
N GLY A 213 -25.75 -12.67 21.83
CA GLY A 213 -26.37 -13.94 21.41
C GLY A 213 -27.05 -13.85 20.05
N ASN A 214 -27.81 -12.77 19.80
CA ASN A 214 -28.48 -12.52 18.52
C ASN A 214 -27.46 -12.26 17.42
N LEU A 215 -26.41 -11.49 17.71
CA LEU A 215 -25.35 -11.22 16.74
C LEU A 215 -24.64 -12.51 16.33
N ASN A 216 -24.29 -13.37 17.29
CA ASN A 216 -23.60 -14.62 17.03
C ASN A 216 -24.44 -15.56 16.14
N ARG A 217 -25.77 -15.59 16.34
CA ARG A 217 -26.70 -16.35 15.50
C ARG A 217 -26.71 -15.85 14.06
N VAL A 218 -26.82 -14.54 13.87
CA VAL A 218 -26.79 -13.92 12.54
C VAL A 218 -25.45 -14.15 11.84
N ILE A 219 -24.33 -13.95 12.55
CA ILE A 219 -22.98 -14.23 12.02
C ILE A 219 -22.88 -15.70 11.59
N LYS A 220 -23.32 -16.64 12.43
CA LYS A 220 -23.27 -18.07 12.12
C LYS A 220 -24.05 -18.38 10.84
N ASN A 221 -25.28 -17.86 10.73
CA ASN A 221 -26.14 -18.07 9.57
C ASN A 221 -25.50 -17.53 8.29
N VAL A 222 -25.08 -16.25 8.30
CA VAL A 222 -24.44 -15.61 7.15
C VAL A 222 -23.16 -16.34 6.72
N LEU A 223 -22.26 -16.65 7.65
CA LEU A 223 -21.00 -17.33 7.31
C LEU A 223 -21.24 -18.73 6.76
N THR A 224 -22.17 -19.49 7.35
CA THR A 224 -22.51 -20.85 6.87
C THR A 224 -23.16 -20.79 5.48
N ALA A 225 -24.06 -19.83 5.25
CA ALA A 225 -24.72 -19.65 3.96
C ALA A 225 -23.76 -19.18 2.85
N LEU A 226 -22.75 -18.38 3.20
CA LEU A 226 -21.69 -17.97 2.28
C LEU A 226 -20.72 -19.13 1.99
N ALA A 227 -20.30 -19.88 3.02
CA ALA A 227 -19.37 -21.01 2.89
C ALA A 227 -19.94 -22.17 2.06
N SER A 228 -21.24 -22.45 2.22
CA SER A 228 -21.95 -23.51 1.48
C SER A 228 -22.34 -23.11 0.05
N GLY A 229 -22.17 -21.84 -0.33
CA GLY A 229 -22.64 -21.31 -1.61
C GLY A 229 -24.17 -21.18 -1.72
N ALA A 230 -24.91 -21.38 -0.63
CA ALA A 230 -26.36 -21.19 -0.58
C ALA A 230 -26.76 -19.73 -0.87
N THR A 231 -25.89 -18.77 -0.49
CA THR A 231 -26.05 -17.37 -0.88
C THR A 231 -25.39 -17.12 -2.24
N LYS A 232 -26.20 -16.89 -3.26
CA LYS A 232 -25.71 -16.55 -4.60
C LYS A 232 -25.29 -15.07 -4.67
N VAL A 233 -24.35 -14.75 -5.56
CA VAL A 233 -23.75 -13.40 -5.67
C VAL A 233 -24.80 -12.32 -5.99
N ASP A 234 -25.80 -12.64 -6.81
CA ASP A 234 -26.93 -11.77 -7.17
C ASP A 234 -27.76 -11.32 -5.95
N GLN A 235 -27.91 -12.19 -4.94
CA GLN A 235 -28.63 -11.90 -3.70
C GLN A 235 -27.93 -10.87 -2.81
N ILE A 236 -26.66 -10.57 -3.07
CA ILE A 236 -25.85 -9.62 -2.29
C ILE A 236 -25.15 -8.56 -3.16
N TYR A 237 -25.57 -8.41 -4.41
CA TYR A 237 -24.92 -7.51 -5.36
C TYR A 237 -25.34 -6.05 -5.16
N SER A 238 -26.64 -5.76 -5.17
CA SER A 238 -27.17 -4.40 -4.98
C SER A 238 -27.37 -4.06 -3.50
N GLN A 239 -27.50 -2.78 -3.17
CA GLN A 239 -27.85 -2.35 -1.80
C GLN A 239 -29.22 -2.90 -1.36
N GLU A 240 -30.20 -2.91 -2.25
CA GLU A 240 -31.54 -3.45 -1.98
C GLU A 240 -31.49 -4.95 -1.70
N SER A 241 -30.78 -5.73 -2.52
CA SER A 241 -30.64 -7.18 -2.32
C SER A 241 -29.95 -7.49 -1.00
N ARG A 242 -28.87 -6.77 -0.65
CA ARG A 242 -28.17 -6.93 0.64
C ARG A 242 -29.06 -6.62 1.84
N THR A 243 -29.89 -5.57 1.74
CA THR A 243 -30.84 -5.19 2.80
C THR A 243 -31.93 -6.24 2.96
N LYS A 244 -32.48 -6.73 1.85
CA LYS A 244 -33.49 -7.80 1.86
C LYS A 244 -32.93 -9.09 2.47
N TYR A 245 -31.72 -9.46 2.07
CA TYR A 245 -31.00 -10.63 2.57
C TYR A 245 -30.81 -10.55 4.09
N ILE A 246 -30.24 -9.46 4.62
CA ILE A 246 -29.96 -9.39 6.06
C ILE A 246 -31.25 -9.34 6.90
N ARG A 247 -32.30 -8.67 6.40
CA ARG A 247 -33.61 -8.67 7.05
C ARG A 247 -34.26 -10.04 7.05
N GLN A 248 -34.04 -10.83 5.99
CA GLN A 248 -34.51 -12.22 5.95
C GLN A 248 -33.77 -13.07 6.98
N VAL A 249 -32.44 -12.99 7.05
CA VAL A 249 -31.65 -13.70 8.08
C VAL A 249 -32.11 -13.31 9.49
N LEU A 250 -32.36 -12.03 9.76
CA LEU A 250 -32.88 -11.58 11.05
C LEU A 250 -34.25 -12.21 11.38
N ARG A 251 -35.15 -12.30 10.40
CA ARG A 251 -36.46 -12.95 10.57
C ARG A 251 -36.34 -14.44 10.79
N ASP A 252 -35.50 -15.12 10.03
CA ASP A 252 -35.29 -16.57 10.12
C ASP A 252 -34.70 -16.96 11.49
N GLU A 253 -33.87 -16.09 12.07
CA GLU A 253 -33.36 -16.24 13.44
C GLU A 253 -34.37 -15.79 14.53
N GLY A 254 -35.56 -15.31 14.17
CA GLY A 254 -36.58 -14.85 15.10
C GLY A 254 -36.19 -13.59 15.88
N ILE A 255 -35.37 -12.72 15.28
CA ILE A 255 -34.89 -11.49 15.92
C ILE A 255 -35.86 -10.34 15.57
N SER A 256 -36.64 -9.88 16.56
CA SER A 256 -37.66 -8.83 16.42
C SER A 256 -37.05 -7.42 16.31
N GLU A 257 -37.89 -6.39 16.09
CA GLU A 257 -37.41 -4.99 16.00
C GLU A 257 -36.86 -4.45 17.33
N ASP A 258 -37.25 -5.00 18.48
CA ASP A 258 -36.66 -4.70 19.80
C ASP A 258 -35.36 -5.50 20.05
N ARG A 259 -34.46 -5.44 19.07
CA ARG A 259 -33.21 -6.22 19.03
C ARG A 259 -31.99 -5.47 19.55
N PHE A 260 -32.12 -4.17 19.80
CA PHE A 260 -31.04 -3.33 20.30
C PHE A 260 -31.06 -3.28 21.83
N GLY A 261 -29.97 -3.71 22.46
CA GLY A 261 -29.77 -3.58 23.89
C GLY A 261 -29.41 -2.14 24.30
N ARG A 262 -29.58 -1.82 25.59
CA ARG A 262 -29.21 -0.51 26.16
C ARG A 262 -27.70 -0.23 26.17
N SER A 263 -26.87 -1.28 26.04
CA SER A 263 -25.41 -1.18 26.11
C SER A 263 -24.77 -1.68 24.83
N SER A 264 -23.80 -0.93 24.30
CA SER A 264 -22.97 -1.38 23.18
C SER A 264 -21.92 -2.38 23.68
N ILE A 265 -21.73 -3.46 22.94
CA ILE A 265 -20.70 -4.46 23.26
C ILE A 265 -19.57 -4.30 22.26
N ARG A 266 -18.35 -4.12 22.78
CA ARG A 266 -17.13 -4.18 21.97
C ARG A 266 -16.85 -5.64 21.63
N LEU A 267 -16.82 -5.94 20.34
CA LEU A 267 -16.40 -7.25 19.86
C LEU A 267 -14.89 -7.23 19.82
N ASP A 268 -14.26 -7.80 20.85
CA ASP A 268 -12.85 -8.11 20.84
C ASP A 268 -12.62 -9.17 19.75
N ALA A 269 -12.40 -8.72 18.51
CA ALA A 269 -11.66 -9.50 17.54
C ALA A 269 -10.30 -9.73 18.19
N GLY A 270 -10.00 -11.00 18.54
CA GLY A 270 -9.03 -11.38 19.56
C GLY A 270 -7.74 -10.56 19.58
N ALA A 271 -7.15 -10.48 20.78
CA ALA A 271 -5.91 -9.79 21.15
C ALA A 271 -4.63 -10.27 20.41
N ALA A 272 -4.69 -10.37 19.08
CA ALA A 272 -3.56 -10.35 18.16
C ALA A 272 -3.38 -8.97 17.50
N ALA A 273 -4.29 -8.02 17.75
CA ALA A 273 -4.12 -6.60 17.43
C ALA A 273 -3.38 -5.81 18.53
N ALA A 274 -3.17 -6.41 19.71
CA ALA A 274 -2.63 -5.72 20.89
C ALA A 274 -1.15 -6.04 21.21
N SER A 275 -0.46 -6.90 20.44
CA SER A 275 0.95 -7.26 20.70
C SER A 275 1.97 -6.63 19.75
N LEU A 276 1.60 -5.55 19.04
CA LEU A 276 2.58 -4.64 18.42
C LEU A 276 2.32 -3.23 18.93
N GLY A 277 3.01 -2.91 20.04
CA GLY A 277 3.33 -1.58 20.52
C GLY A 277 2.28 -0.50 20.29
N SER A 278 1.34 -0.37 21.23
CA SER A 278 0.61 0.87 21.42
C SER A 278 1.59 2.00 21.79
N ILE A 279 2.08 2.74 20.80
CA ILE A 279 2.37 4.14 21.04
C ILE A 279 1.00 4.81 21.12
N SER A 280 0.49 4.89 22.34
CA SER A 280 -0.66 5.70 22.73
C SER A 280 -0.57 7.07 22.05
N SER A 281 -1.43 7.33 21.07
CA SER A 281 -1.68 8.66 20.53
C SER A 281 -2.82 9.32 21.29
N ASN A 282 -2.75 9.33 22.62
CA ASN A 282 -3.47 10.31 23.43
C ASN A 282 -2.49 11.40 23.88
N ARG A 283 -2.10 12.21 22.90
CA ARG A 283 -1.73 13.60 23.15
C ARG A 283 -2.45 14.40 22.09
N THR A 284 -3.36 15.26 22.54
CA THR A 284 -3.86 16.39 21.76
C THR A 284 -2.65 16.99 21.03
N LEU A 285 -2.60 16.86 19.71
CA LEU A 285 -1.56 17.46 18.90
C LEU A 285 -1.78 18.97 18.95
N GLN A 286 -1.31 19.62 20.01
CA GLN A 286 -0.75 20.95 19.83
C GLN A 286 0.28 20.78 18.72
N ARG A 287 -0.02 21.37 17.57
CA ARG A 287 0.88 21.43 16.41
C ARG A 287 2.21 21.97 16.94
N THR A 288 3.16 21.07 17.22
CA THR A 288 4.53 21.48 17.48
C THR A 288 4.95 22.20 16.21
N LYS A 289 5.42 23.45 16.35
CA LYS A 289 5.96 24.21 15.22
C LYS A 289 6.88 23.27 14.44
N ARG A 290 6.67 23.13 13.13
CA ARG A 290 7.59 22.39 12.26
C ARG A 290 8.98 22.90 12.60
N ARG A 291 9.83 22.03 13.14
CA ARG A 291 11.22 22.39 13.44
C ARG A 291 11.86 22.74 12.10
N SER A 292 12.47 23.92 12.03
CA SER A 292 13.12 24.40 10.83
C SER A 292 14.12 23.34 10.33
N ILE A 293 14.10 23.07 9.03
CA ILE A 293 15.17 22.32 8.35
C ILE A 293 16.46 23.14 8.26
N ASP A 294 16.36 24.46 8.40
CA ASP A 294 17.50 25.36 8.56
C ASP A 294 17.98 25.34 10.01
N ARG A 295 18.97 24.48 10.28
CA ARG A 295 19.59 24.31 11.60
C ARG A 295 21.10 24.29 11.45
N LYS A 296 21.76 25.09 12.30
CA LYS A 296 23.22 25.24 12.29
C LYS A 296 23.93 23.92 12.59
N THR A 297 23.39 23.08 13.47
CA THR A 297 23.99 21.79 13.87
C THR A 297 23.05 20.63 13.56
N LEU A 298 23.60 19.42 13.38
CA LEU A 298 22.82 18.24 12.99
C LEU A 298 21.88 17.80 14.12
N VAL A 299 22.39 17.72 15.35
CA VAL A 299 21.58 17.39 16.53
C VAL A 299 21.12 18.70 17.19
N PRO A 300 19.80 18.94 17.30
CA PRO A 300 19.29 20.11 18.01
C PRO A 300 19.75 20.14 19.48
N ARG A 301 20.10 21.33 19.98
CA ARG A 301 20.58 21.48 21.37
C ARG A 301 19.57 21.01 22.41
N ASP A 302 18.28 21.21 22.13
CA ASP A 302 17.14 20.84 22.98
C ASP A 302 16.81 19.35 22.94
N PHE A 303 17.32 18.61 21.95
CA PHE A 303 17.10 17.17 21.85
C PHE A 303 18.00 16.47 22.86
N GLN A 304 17.44 15.77 23.84
CA GLN A 304 18.20 15.00 24.84
C GLN A 304 18.02 13.50 24.62
N LEU A 305 19.12 12.75 24.59
CA LEU A 305 19.11 11.30 24.46
C LEU A 305 20.06 10.71 25.51
N ALA A 306 19.57 9.74 26.27
CA ALA A 306 20.40 9.01 27.22
C ALA A 306 21.13 7.89 26.49
N ILE A 307 22.44 8.05 26.27
CA ILE A 307 23.27 7.09 25.53
C ILE A 307 24.19 6.37 26.53
N PRO A 308 23.96 5.07 26.81
CA PRO A 308 24.80 4.31 27.74
C PRO A 308 26.23 4.10 27.22
N HIS A 309 26.40 4.01 25.89
CA HIS A 309 27.69 3.73 25.26
C HIS A 309 28.58 4.99 25.25
N PRO A 310 29.76 5.01 25.92
CA PRO A 310 30.58 6.21 26.07
C PRO A 310 31.00 6.87 24.76
N ARG A 311 31.47 6.07 23.78
CA ARG A 311 31.88 6.58 22.45
C ARG A 311 30.73 7.22 21.67
N ALA A 312 29.58 6.56 21.59
CA ALA A 312 28.40 7.12 20.94
C ALA A 312 27.91 8.38 21.66
N ASN A 313 27.98 8.42 23.00
CA ASN A 313 27.61 9.61 23.77
C ASN A 313 28.54 10.81 23.46
N ALA A 314 29.85 10.57 23.35
CA ALA A 314 30.81 11.60 22.95
C ALA A 314 30.49 12.17 21.55
N ILE A 315 30.31 11.28 20.55
CA ILE A 315 29.96 11.70 19.18
C ILE A 315 28.63 12.45 19.14
N TYR A 316 27.64 12.05 19.94
CA TYR A 316 26.37 12.76 20.07
C TYR A 316 26.54 14.20 20.56
N HIS A 317 27.42 14.43 21.54
CA HIS A 317 27.73 15.77 22.02
C HIS A 317 28.51 16.60 20.98
N GLU A 318 29.39 15.98 20.19
CA GLU A 318 30.06 16.63 19.06
C GLU A 318 29.06 17.06 17.98
N LEU A 319 28.12 16.19 17.60
CA LEU A 319 27.08 16.48 16.60
C LEU A 319 26.09 17.58 17.06
N LYS A 320 26.01 17.86 18.36
CA LYS A 320 25.27 19.01 18.92
C LYS A 320 26.00 20.34 18.79
N ALA A 321 27.33 20.30 18.69
CA ALA A 321 28.17 21.49 18.62
C ALA A 321 28.62 21.81 17.19
N LEU A 322 28.77 20.79 16.32
CA LEU A 322 29.36 20.91 15.00
C LEU A 322 28.45 21.66 14.01
N PRO A 323 28.89 22.80 13.45
CA PRO A 323 28.16 23.51 12.40
C PRO A 323 28.15 22.71 11.08
N VAL A 324 26.98 22.31 10.61
CA VAL A 324 26.83 21.44 9.42
C VAL A 324 27.20 22.18 8.14
N ASN A 325 26.87 23.47 8.03
CA ASN A 325 27.16 24.25 6.82
C ASN A 325 28.67 24.54 6.65
N ASP A 326 29.41 24.66 7.76
CA ASP A 326 30.84 24.93 7.73
C ASP A 326 31.66 23.63 7.59
N PHE A 327 31.14 22.51 8.10
CA PHE A 327 31.84 21.23 8.17
C PHE A 327 30.99 20.04 7.68
N THR A 328 30.40 20.16 6.49
CA THR A 328 29.46 19.15 5.93
C THR A 328 30.02 17.73 5.92
N ASN A 329 31.26 17.55 5.46
CA ASN A 329 31.89 16.23 5.35
C ASN A 329 32.20 15.63 6.72
N ALA A 330 32.68 16.44 7.67
CA ALA A 330 32.94 15.98 9.03
C ALA A 330 31.63 15.58 9.73
N ALA A 331 30.57 16.37 9.55
CA ALA A 331 29.25 16.03 10.06
C ALA A 331 28.72 14.72 9.46
N ALA A 332 28.89 14.51 8.15
CA ALA A 332 28.48 13.27 7.48
C ALA A 332 29.21 12.04 8.02
N VAL A 333 30.54 12.13 8.17
CA VAL A 333 31.36 11.03 8.72
C VAL A 333 30.99 10.75 10.17
N LEU A 334 30.88 11.77 11.03
CA LEU A 334 30.50 11.58 12.44
C LEU A 334 29.08 11.00 12.58
N THR A 335 28.16 11.39 11.69
CA THR A 335 26.80 10.81 11.66
C THR A 335 26.84 9.32 11.34
N ARG A 336 27.64 8.93 10.34
CA ARG A 336 27.82 7.53 9.97
C ARG A 336 28.41 6.72 11.13
N VAL A 337 29.50 7.20 11.73
CA VAL A 337 30.14 6.54 12.87
C VAL A 337 29.19 6.46 14.07
N PHE A 338 28.39 7.50 14.32
CA PHE A 338 27.38 7.48 15.37
C PHE A 338 26.35 6.36 15.16
N LEU A 339 25.85 6.20 13.93
CA LEU A 339 24.91 5.13 13.58
C LEU A 339 25.57 3.75 13.67
N GLU A 340 26.79 3.59 13.17
CA GLU A 340 27.54 2.33 13.24
C GLU A 340 27.72 1.87 14.69
N VAL A 341 28.25 2.74 15.57
CA VAL A 341 28.44 2.40 16.99
C VAL A 341 27.10 2.16 17.70
N SER A 342 26.05 2.90 17.35
CA SER A 342 24.72 2.71 17.93
C SER A 342 24.10 1.36 17.54
N VAL A 343 24.24 0.97 16.27
CA VAL A 343 23.76 -0.32 15.76
C VAL A 343 24.58 -1.46 16.36
N GLU A 344 25.90 -1.35 16.41
CA GLU A 344 26.77 -2.35 17.04
C GLU A 344 26.42 -2.56 18.53
N HIS A 345 26.21 -1.48 19.27
CA HIS A 345 25.79 -1.57 20.67
C HIS A 345 24.42 -2.24 20.83
N LEU A 346 23.46 -1.94 19.95
CA LEU A 346 22.15 -2.60 19.94
C LEU A 346 22.26 -4.09 19.64
N LEU A 347 23.03 -4.47 18.62
CA LEU A 347 23.25 -5.87 18.24
C LEU A 347 23.88 -6.67 19.38
N ASN A 348 24.90 -6.10 20.05
CA ASN A 348 25.55 -6.73 21.20
C ASN A 348 24.60 -6.89 22.38
N ARG A 349 23.76 -5.89 22.67
CA ARG A 349 22.76 -5.94 23.74
C ARG A 349 21.70 -7.01 23.50
N GLU A 350 21.18 -7.09 22.26
CA GLU A 350 20.12 -8.03 21.88
C GLU A 350 20.66 -9.42 21.46
N LYS A 351 21.98 -9.64 21.55
CA LYS A 351 22.68 -10.88 21.15
C LYS A 351 22.39 -11.32 19.70
N LEU A 352 22.20 -10.35 18.82
CA LEU A 352 21.90 -10.58 17.41
C LEU A 352 23.21 -10.74 16.63
N LYS A 353 23.39 -11.87 15.94
CA LYS A 353 24.53 -12.10 15.05
C LYS A 353 24.24 -11.46 13.69
N PHE A 354 25.16 -10.63 13.21
CA PHE A 354 25.14 -10.13 11.84
C PHE A 354 25.71 -11.21 10.92
N HIS A 355 24.99 -11.59 9.85
CA HIS A 355 25.60 -12.31 8.73
C HIS A 355 26.02 -11.25 7.72
N ALA A 356 27.31 -10.94 7.68
CA ALA A 356 27.84 -10.08 6.65
C ALA A 356 27.66 -10.78 5.29
N PHE A 357 27.01 -10.11 4.34
CA PHE A 357 27.12 -10.46 2.92
C PHE A 357 28.53 -10.09 2.46
N ASN A 358 29.48 -10.96 2.77
CA ASN A 358 30.79 -11.12 2.14
C ASN A 358 31.55 -12.06 3.06
N ASP A 359 31.48 -13.36 2.73
CA ASP A 359 32.58 -14.31 2.87
C ASP A 359 32.07 -15.66 2.38
N SER A 360 32.42 -15.99 1.14
CA SER A 360 32.64 -17.35 0.68
C SER A 360 33.50 -17.30 -0.58
N PRO A 361 34.33 -18.33 -0.78
CA PRO A 361 35.76 -18.22 -1.12
C PRO A 361 36.10 -17.84 -2.56
#